data_AF-A0AB33FAN7-F1
#
_entry.id   AF-A0AB33FAN7-F1
#
_cell.length_a   1.000
_cell.length_b   1.000
_cell.length_c   1.000
_cell.angle_alpha   90.00
_cell.angle_beta   90.00
_cell.angle_gamma   90.00
#
_symmetry.space_group_name_H-M   'P 1'
#
loop_
_entity.id
_entity.type
_entity.pdbx_description
1 polymer ?
#
loop_
_entity_poly.entity_id
_entity_poly.type
_entity_poly.pdbx_seq_one_letter_code
_entity_poly.pdbx_strand_id
1 'polypeptide(L)'
;MTMRGWVVVGGLVMAAVLSGCSNKDTMRWKEQVWLSDGRRIDVDRYSVALKSGFPNSNDGPPIYQEISYAPLKVFWSTKNSGMRGASSMGSFDIIQGDAYLVVNANETAEVFCVGKPAGSYLINVYRWRKGVMQKIDQHDAPIERMGINLSGTGNWGFRHADRPVTYLSWDDISYVTGQRSAGPPMRISEFYGDRKYAICQ
;
A
#
# COMPACT_ATOMS: atom_id res chain seq x y z
N MET A 1 -75.83 9.02 -18.21
CA MET A 1 -74.98 9.08 -19.41
C MET A 1 -73.58 9.50 -19.00
N THR A 2 -72.71 8.49 -18.94
CA THR A 2 -71.24 8.45 -18.92
C THR A 2 -70.43 9.76 -18.98
N MET A 3 -69.69 10.02 -17.90
CA MET A 3 -68.41 10.73 -17.89
C MET A 3 -67.35 9.91 -18.65
N ARG A 4 -66.57 10.53 -19.54
CA ARG A 4 -65.37 9.94 -20.15
C ARG A 4 -64.16 10.80 -19.78
N GLY A 5 -63.34 10.27 -18.88
CA GLY A 5 -62.09 10.85 -18.44
C GLY A 5 -61.04 10.82 -19.55
N TRP A 6 -60.24 11.88 -19.60
CA TRP A 6 -59.05 11.96 -20.43
C TRP A 6 -57.90 11.33 -19.67
N VAL A 7 -57.38 10.22 -20.18
CA VAL A 7 -56.19 9.55 -19.66
C VAL A 7 -54.97 10.31 -20.16
N VAL A 8 -54.24 10.94 -19.24
CA VAL A 8 -52.88 11.42 -19.48
C VAL A 8 -51.97 10.20 -19.58
N VAL A 9 -51.47 9.91 -20.78
CA VAL A 9 -50.45 8.88 -21.00
C VAL A 9 -49.11 9.47 -20.55
N GLY A 10 -48.78 9.26 -19.27
CA GLY A 10 -47.45 9.53 -18.72
C GLY A 10 -46.47 8.45 -19.21
N GLY A 11 -45.63 8.80 -20.18
CA GLY A 11 -44.51 7.97 -20.60
C GLY A 11 -43.44 7.91 -19.52
N LEU A 12 -43.47 6.87 -18.69
CA LEU A 12 -42.41 6.53 -17.74
C LEU A 12 -41.22 5.97 -18.53
N VAL A 13 -40.25 6.83 -18.85
CA VAL A 13 -38.92 6.40 -19.27
C VAL A 13 -38.21 5.84 -18.03
N MET A 14 -38.29 4.52 -17.83
CA MET A 14 -37.38 3.84 -16.91
C MET A 14 -35.96 3.91 -17.48
N ALA A 15 -35.19 4.90 -17.04
CA ALA A 15 -33.74 4.86 -17.15
C ALA A 15 -33.25 3.75 -16.20
N ALA A 16 -33.02 2.55 -16.75
CA ALA A 16 -32.26 1.52 -16.08
C ALA A 16 -30.85 2.07 -15.83
N VAL A 17 -30.59 2.48 -14.58
CA VAL A 17 -29.24 2.78 -14.13
C VAL A 17 -28.48 1.46 -14.18
N LEU A 18 -27.68 1.27 -15.24
CA LEU A 18 -26.65 0.25 -15.29
C LEU A 18 -25.65 0.56 -14.18
N SER A 19 -25.95 0.15 -12.95
CA SER A 19 -24.97 -0.03 -11.90
C SER A 19 -24.07 -1.17 -12.34
N GLY A 20 -23.14 -0.88 -13.25
CA GLY A 20 -22.14 -1.83 -13.70
C GLY A 20 -21.44 -2.40 -12.48
N CYS A 21 -21.47 -3.72 -12.33
CA CYS A 21 -20.74 -4.41 -11.27
C CYS A 21 -19.26 -4.03 -11.40
N SER A 22 -18.77 -3.17 -10.49
CA SER A 22 -17.36 -2.84 -10.44
C SER A 22 -16.57 -4.13 -10.22
N ASN A 23 -15.63 -4.43 -11.12
CA ASN A 23 -14.72 -5.57 -11.03
C ASN A 23 -13.54 -5.31 -10.07
N LYS A 24 -13.65 -4.28 -9.23
CA LYS A 24 -12.62 -3.84 -8.29
C LYS A 24 -13.14 -3.90 -6.87
N ASP A 25 -12.25 -4.30 -5.97
CA ASP A 25 -12.38 -4.13 -4.53
C ASP A 25 -11.52 -2.96 -4.07
N THR A 26 -12.01 -2.25 -3.06
CA THR A 26 -11.33 -1.10 -2.49
C THR A 26 -11.27 -1.23 -0.98
N MET A 27 -10.13 -0.87 -0.39
CA MET A 27 -9.98 -0.81 1.06
C MET A 27 -9.44 0.56 1.46
N ARG A 28 -10.04 1.18 2.47
CA ARG A 28 -9.53 2.40 3.12
C ARG A 28 -9.43 2.13 4.61
N TRP A 29 -8.26 2.32 5.18
CA TRP A 29 -8.00 2.04 6.58
C TRP A 29 -6.94 2.98 7.14
N LYS A 30 -6.89 3.05 8.46
CA LYS A 30 -5.74 3.58 9.19
C LYS A 30 -4.80 2.45 9.57
N GLU A 31 -3.51 2.65 9.39
CA GLU A 31 -2.49 1.65 9.68
C GLU A 31 -1.52 2.15 10.73
N GLN A 32 -1.32 1.37 11.78
CA GLN A 32 -0.43 1.74 12.88
C GLN A 32 1.03 1.46 12.52
N VAL A 33 1.85 2.49 12.46
CA VAL A 33 3.27 2.39 12.16
C VAL A 33 4.09 2.49 13.44
N TRP A 34 4.99 1.53 13.66
CA TRP A 34 5.98 1.58 14.74
C TRP A 34 7.28 2.21 14.22
N LEU A 35 7.54 3.46 14.64
CA LEU A 35 8.70 4.25 14.23
C LEU A 35 9.98 3.77 14.93
N SER A 36 11.15 4.11 14.35
CA SER A 36 12.46 3.71 14.92
C SER A 36 12.78 4.38 16.26
N ASP A 37 12.10 5.47 16.61
CA ASP A 37 12.20 6.11 17.93
C ASP A 37 11.28 5.47 18.99
N GLY A 38 10.58 4.40 18.64
CA GLY A 38 9.70 3.64 19.53
C GLY A 38 8.24 4.14 19.55
N ARG A 39 7.93 5.30 18.96
CA ARG A 39 6.56 5.80 18.90
C ARG A 39 5.68 4.97 17.97
N ARG A 40 4.37 4.96 18.26
CA ARG A 40 3.33 4.49 17.36
C ARG A 40 2.58 5.68 16.79
N ILE A 41 2.38 5.68 15.48
CA ILE A 41 1.53 6.66 14.78
C ILE A 41 0.54 5.91 13.91
N ASP A 42 -0.54 6.59 13.50
CA ASP A 42 -1.41 6.07 12.46
C ASP A 42 -1.17 6.83 11.15
N VAL A 43 -1.12 6.09 10.04
CA VAL A 43 -1.11 6.64 8.68
C VAL A 43 -2.41 6.25 7.97
N ASP A 44 -2.90 7.10 7.08
CA ASP A 44 -4.08 6.77 6.27
C ASP A 44 -3.63 6.00 5.03
N ARG A 45 -4.33 4.92 4.72
CA ARG A 45 -4.03 4.00 3.62
C ARG A 45 -5.27 3.78 2.76
N TYR A 46 -5.05 3.60 1.47
CA TYR A 46 -6.08 3.15 0.56
C TYR A 46 -5.48 2.28 -0.56
N SER A 47 -6.22 1.25 -0.95
CA SER A 47 -5.79 0.30 -1.96
C SER A 47 -6.95 -0.14 -2.83
N VAL A 48 -6.63 -0.51 -4.07
CA VAL A 48 -7.58 -1.11 -5.02
C VAL A 48 -7.00 -2.41 -5.55
N ALA A 49 -7.84 -3.44 -5.65
CA ALA A 49 -7.51 -4.72 -6.29
C ALA A 49 -8.59 -5.12 -7.29
N LEU A 50 -8.24 -5.99 -8.22
CA LEU A 50 -9.23 -6.68 -9.04
C LEU A 50 -9.96 -7.71 -8.17
N LYS A 51 -11.27 -7.87 -8.38
CA LYS A 51 -12.09 -8.86 -7.68
C LYS A 51 -11.70 -10.28 -8.03
N SER A 52 -11.28 -10.54 -9.26
CA SER A 52 -10.95 -11.88 -9.74
C SER A 52 -9.58 -11.89 -10.39
N GLY A 53 -8.81 -12.95 -10.11
CA GLY A 53 -7.56 -13.28 -10.80
C GLY A 53 -7.77 -14.40 -11.82
N PHE A 54 -8.98 -14.51 -12.37
CA PHE A 54 -9.36 -15.54 -13.34
C PHE A 54 -8.25 -15.80 -14.38
N PRO A 55 -7.93 -17.08 -14.68
CA PRO A 55 -8.62 -18.29 -14.22
C PRO A 55 -8.12 -18.87 -12.88
N ASN A 56 -7.09 -18.29 -12.27
CA ASN A 56 -6.28 -18.99 -11.27
C ASN A 56 -6.60 -18.65 -9.81
N SER A 57 -7.41 -17.62 -9.55
CA SER A 57 -7.77 -17.24 -8.18
C SER A 57 -9.12 -16.54 -8.10
N ASN A 58 -9.78 -16.76 -6.96
CA ASN A 58 -11.00 -16.03 -6.59
C ASN A 58 -10.74 -14.54 -6.36
N ASP A 59 -9.48 -14.17 -6.14
CA ASP A 59 -9.04 -12.83 -5.82
C ASP A 59 -8.07 -12.31 -6.88
N GLY A 60 -8.27 -11.08 -7.35
CA GLY A 60 -7.35 -10.46 -8.31
C GLY A 60 -6.16 -9.75 -7.65
N PRO A 61 -5.13 -9.42 -8.45
CA PRO A 61 -3.97 -8.71 -7.94
C PRO A 61 -4.35 -7.28 -7.52
N PRO A 62 -3.64 -6.71 -6.54
CA PRO A 62 -3.76 -5.29 -6.30
C PRO A 62 -3.23 -4.48 -7.51
N ILE A 63 -3.81 -3.30 -7.70
CA ILE A 63 -3.57 -2.43 -8.86
C ILE A 63 -3.34 -0.97 -8.47
N TYR A 64 -3.60 -0.61 -7.21
CA TYR A 64 -3.36 0.72 -6.68
C TYR A 64 -3.11 0.67 -5.18
N GLN A 65 -2.20 1.51 -4.70
CA GLN A 65 -1.98 1.78 -3.29
C GLN A 65 -1.61 3.24 -3.07
N GLU A 66 -2.07 3.80 -1.96
CA GLU A 66 -1.66 5.10 -1.45
C GLU A 66 -1.40 5.05 0.06
N ILE A 67 -0.56 5.97 0.51
CA ILE A 67 -0.30 6.29 1.91
C ILE A 67 -0.30 7.81 2.07
N SER A 68 -0.88 8.29 3.17
CA SER A 68 -0.79 9.69 3.56
C SER A 68 -0.57 9.87 5.05
N TYR A 69 0.15 10.94 5.39
CA TYR A 69 0.37 11.35 6.77
C TYR A 69 0.35 12.89 6.83
N ALA A 70 -0.82 13.43 7.21
CA ALA A 70 -1.11 14.85 7.16
C ALA A 70 -0.12 15.75 7.94
N PRO A 71 0.36 15.40 9.15
CA PRO A 71 1.25 16.27 9.93
C PRO A 71 2.53 16.68 9.20
N LEU A 72 3.04 15.83 8.30
CA LEU A 72 4.23 16.11 7.50
C LEU A 72 3.92 16.30 6.00
N LYS A 73 2.63 16.43 5.65
CA LYS A 73 2.15 16.54 4.26
C LYS A 73 2.67 15.41 3.37
N VAL A 74 2.73 14.20 3.91
CA VAL A 74 3.11 13.01 3.15
C VAL A 74 1.92 12.57 2.33
N PHE A 75 2.16 12.34 1.04
CA PHE A 75 1.27 11.63 0.14
C PHE A 75 2.12 10.88 -0.88
N TRP A 76 1.91 9.58 -0.99
CA TRP A 76 2.52 8.74 -2.01
C TRP A 76 1.48 7.80 -2.57
N SER A 77 1.56 7.52 -3.86
CA SER A 77 0.73 6.51 -4.50
C SER A 77 1.47 5.82 -5.64
N THR A 78 1.02 4.62 -5.98
CA THR A 78 1.51 3.89 -7.13
C THR A 78 0.39 3.17 -7.84
N LYS A 79 0.54 3.00 -9.15
CA LYS A 79 -0.32 2.16 -10.00
C LYS A 79 0.36 0.80 -10.18
N ASN A 80 -0.42 -0.22 -10.49
CA ASN A 80 0.01 -1.61 -10.70
C ASN A 80 0.52 -2.33 -9.44
N SER A 81 0.15 -1.87 -8.24
CA SER A 81 0.61 -2.38 -6.95
C SER A 81 0.29 -3.86 -6.71
N GLY A 82 1.22 -4.80 -6.91
CA GLY A 82 0.97 -6.25 -6.72
C GLY A 82 1.12 -7.10 -7.98
N MET A 83 1.41 -6.47 -9.11
CA MET A 83 1.98 -7.17 -10.27
C MET A 83 3.46 -7.54 -10.00
N ARG A 84 4.01 -8.50 -10.76
CA ARG A 84 5.44 -8.81 -10.69
C ARG A 84 6.24 -7.54 -11.04
N GLY A 85 7.12 -7.10 -10.15
CA GLY A 85 7.80 -5.82 -10.29
C GLY A 85 6.92 -4.62 -9.91
N ALA A 86 6.10 -4.72 -8.87
CA ALA A 86 5.29 -3.60 -8.38
C ALA A 86 5.69 -3.16 -6.97
N SER A 87 5.54 -1.87 -6.72
CA SER A 87 6.02 -1.24 -5.49
C SER A 87 5.07 -1.64 -4.37
N SER A 88 5.55 -2.47 -3.46
CA SER A 88 4.91 -2.70 -2.16
C SER A 88 5.60 -1.81 -1.13
N MET A 89 4.82 -1.13 -0.30
CA MET A 89 5.35 -0.33 0.81
C MET A 89 5.82 -1.27 1.92
N GLY A 90 7.07 -1.11 2.35
CA GLY A 90 7.67 -1.94 3.40
C GLY A 90 7.92 -1.18 4.69
N SER A 91 8.35 0.09 4.59
CA SER A 91 8.74 0.89 5.76
C SER A 91 8.32 2.34 5.63
N PHE A 92 7.85 2.92 6.74
CA PHE A 92 7.66 4.35 6.93
C PHE A 92 8.29 4.80 8.24
N ASP A 93 9.05 5.88 8.22
CA ASP A 93 9.69 6.42 9.42
C ASP A 93 9.76 7.95 9.42
N ILE A 94 9.95 8.54 10.59
CA ILE A 94 10.15 9.98 10.79
C ILE A 94 11.45 10.18 11.55
N ILE A 95 12.47 10.69 10.88
CA ILE A 95 13.80 10.83 11.43
C ILE A 95 14.21 12.30 11.30
N GLN A 96 14.50 12.93 12.44
CA GLN A 96 14.90 14.35 12.52
C GLN A 96 13.91 15.31 11.83
N GLY A 97 12.62 14.98 11.83
CA GLY A 97 11.55 15.80 11.24
C GLY A 97 11.30 15.57 9.75
N ASP A 98 12.15 14.80 9.07
CA ASP A 98 11.90 14.34 7.70
C ASP A 98 11.17 12.99 7.74
N ALA A 99 10.20 12.79 6.83
CA ALA A 99 9.53 11.50 6.67
C ALA A 99 10.19 10.69 5.56
N TYR A 100 10.30 9.38 5.75
CA TYR A 100 10.91 8.45 4.81
C TYR A 100 9.94 7.31 4.51
N LEU A 101 9.78 6.97 3.23
CA LEU A 101 9.02 5.82 2.77
C LEU A 101 9.94 4.92 1.94
N VAL A 102 9.99 3.65 2.29
CA VAL A 102 10.69 2.61 1.53
C VAL A 102 9.65 1.72 0.86
N VAL A 103 9.82 1.56 -0.45
CA VAL A 103 9.00 0.68 -1.27
C VAL A 103 9.91 -0.24 -2.09
N ASN A 104 9.43 -1.44 -2.42
CA ASN A 104 10.17 -2.33 -3.32
C ASN A 104 10.37 -1.68 -4.70
N ALA A 105 11.51 -1.95 -5.32
CA ALA A 105 11.72 -1.55 -6.71
C ALA A 105 10.85 -2.39 -7.66
N ASN A 106 10.48 -1.76 -8.78
CA ASN A 106 9.61 -2.37 -9.79
C ASN A 106 10.37 -3.14 -10.87
N GLU A 107 11.69 -3.07 -10.82
CA GLU A 107 12.60 -3.64 -11.78
C GLU A 107 13.14 -4.97 -11.27
N THR A 108 13.62 -5.81 -12.18
CA THR A 108 14.39 -6.98 -11.78
C THR A 108 15.74 -6.54 -11.21
N ALA A 109 16.37 -7.39 -10.40
CA ALA A 109 17.67 -7.08 -9.81
C ALA A 109 18.73 -6.77 -10.88
N GLU A 110 18.69 -7.47 -12.01
CA GLU A 110 19.64 -7.27 -13.12
C GLU A 110 19.56 -5.86 -13.70
N VAL A 111 18.36 -5.29 -13.79
CA VAL A 111 18.15 -3.94 -14.31
C VAL A 111 18.43 -2.90 -13.23
N PHE A 112 17.87 -3.10 -12.04
CA PHE A 112 17.99 -2.15 -10.94
C PHE A 112 19.45 -1.94 -10.48
N CYS A 113 20.25 -3.00 -10.50
CA CYS A 113 21.62 -2.96 -9.98
C CYS A 113 22.64 -2.35 -10.93
N VAL A 114 22.29 -2.05 -12.18
CA VAL A 114 23.20 -1.38 -13.12
C VAL A 114 23.60 -0.01 -12.57
N GLY A 115 24.90 0.16 -12.29
CA GLY A 115 25.46 1.39 -11.74
C GLY A 115 25.18 1.63 -10.26
N LYS A 116 24.63 0.64 -9.53
CA LYS A 116 24.44 0.71 -8.08
C LYS A 116 25.62 0.10 -7.32
N PRO A 117 25.97 0.63 -6.13
CA PRO A 117 26.96 0.00 -5.27
C PRO A 117 26.55 -1.41 -4.85
N ALA A 118 27.53 -2.31 -4.69
CA ALA A 118 27.31 -3.61 -4.06
C ALA A 118 26.70 -3.44 -2.66
N GLY A 119 25.79 -4.33 -2.29
CA GLY A 119 25.03 -4.24 -1.03
C GLY A 119 23.78 -3.37 -1.09
N SER A 120 23.52 -2.67 -2.20
CA SER A 120 22.27 -1.92 -2.40
C SER A 120 21.07 -2.87 -2.41
N TYR A 121 20.02 -2.56 -1.63
CA TYR A 121 18.77 -3.31 -1.64
C TYR A 121 17.90 -2.93 -2.85
N LEU A 122 17.09 -3.88 -3.32
CA LEU A 122 16.12 -3.70 -4.41
C LEU A 122 14.90 -2.85 -3.96
N ILE A 123 15.16 -1.60 -3.59
CA ILE A 123 14.19 -0.66 -3.00
C ILE A 123 14.31 0.74 -3.61
N ASN A 124 13.21 1.48 -3.57
CA ASN A 124 13.19 2.92 -3.77
C ASN A 124 12.92 3.62 -2.44
N VAL A 125 13.66 4.70 -2.19
CA VAL A 125 13.47 5.52 -1.00
C VAL A 125 12.94 6.89 -1.38
N TYR A 126 11.88 7.30 -0.71
CA TYR A 126 11.26 8.62 -0.84
C TYR A 126 11.39 9.38 0.47
N ARG A 127 11.81 10.64 0.41
CA ARG A 127 11.93 11.56 1.55
C ARG A 127 10.97 12.72 1.38
N TRP A 128 10.28 13.10 2.45
CA TRP A 128 9.57 14.37 2.56
C TRP A 128 10.32 15.29 3.49
N ARG A 129 10.72 16.45 2.97
CA ARG A 129 11.28 17.56 3.75
C ARG A 129 10.40 18.78 3.56
N LYS A 130 9.86 19.31 4.66
CA LYS A 130 8.90 20.43 4.64
C LYS A 130 7.71 20.21 3.69
N GLY A 131 7.25 18.96 3.59
CA GLY A 131 6.14 18.54 2.73
C GLY A 131 6.47 18.32 1.25
N VAL A 132 7.75 18.47 0.84
CA VAL A 132 8.17 18.21 -0.54
C VAL A 132 8.75 16.81 -0.65
N MET A 133 8.15 15.98 -1.50
CA MET A 133 8.63 14.63 -1.80
C MET A 133 9.85 14.65 -2.73
N GLN A 134 10.84 13.84 -2.43
CA GLN A 134 12.00 13.57 -3.29
C GLN A 134 12.29 12.07 -3.26
N LYS A 135 12.46 11.46 -4.44
CA LYS A 135 13.12 10.15 -4.53
C LYS A 135 14.61 10.38 -4.32
N ILE A 136 15.23 9.65 -3.41
CA ILE A 136 16.66 9.78 -3.07
C ILE A 136 17.37 8.45 -3.23
N ASP A 137 18.71 8.47 -3.29
CA ASP A 137 19.48 7.24 -3.21
C ASP A 137 19.35 6.64 -1.80
N GLN A 138 19.35 5.31 -1.71
CA GLN A 138 19.18 4.61 -0.45
C GLN A 138 20.37 4.84 0.50
N HIS A 139 21.56 5.13 -0.06
CA HIS A 139 22.77 5.43 0.71
C HIS A 139 22.75 6.83 1.35
N ASP A 140 21.86 7.71 0.87
CA ASP A 140 21.61 9.04 1.46
C ASP A 140 20.49 9.02 2.52
N ALA A 141 19.90 7.85 2.76
CA ALA A 141 18.79 7.66 3.67
C ALA A 141 19.20 6.84 4.91
N PRO A 142 18.59 7.09 6.08
CA PRO A 142 18.90 6.39 7.33
C PRO A 142 18.27 4.97 7.39
N ILE A 143 18.42 4.19 6.32
CA ILE A 143 17.75 2.88 6.15
C ILE A 143 18.15 1.85 7.20
N GLU A 144 19.33 1.99 7.81
CA GLU A 144 19.85 1.13 8.87
C GLU A 144 19.08 1.23 10.20
N ARG A 145 18.31 2.32 10.35
CA ARG A 145 17.43 2.57 11.49
C ARG A 145 16.00 2.12 11.25
N MET A 146 15.61 2.03 9.98
CA MET A 146 14.22 1.78 9.58
C MET A 146 13.85 0.30 9.71
N GLY A 147 12.61 0.06 10.13
CA GLY A 147 12.04 -1.28 10.26
C GLY A 147 10.94 -1.55 9.24
N ILE A 148 10.72 -2.82 8.91
CA ILE A 148 9.57 -3.23 8.08
C ILE A 148 8.32 -3.04 8.93
N ASN A 149 7.53 -2.00 8.67
CA ASN A 149 6.46 -1.60 9.58
C ASN A 149 5.16 -1.22 8.87
N LEU A 150 5.05 -1.61 7.60
CA LEU A 150 3.84 -1.50 6.81
C LEU A 150 3.44 -2.88 6.28
N SER A 151 2.14 -3.11 6.16
CA SER A 151 1.56 -4.34 5.62
C SER A 151 1.89 -4.54 4.13
N GLY A 152 2.22 -3.46 3.42
CA GLY A 152 2.33 -3.49 1.95
C GLY A 152 1.04 -4.02 1.31
N THR A 153 1.17 -5.00 0.43
CA THR A 153 0.05 -5.78 -0.16
C THR A 153 -0.61 -6.78 0.80
N GLY A 154 -0.01 -7.08 1.95
CA GLY A 154 -0.55 -8.01 2.94
C GLY A 154 -1.91 -7.59 3.51
N ASN A 155 -2.28 -6.31 3.38
CA ASN A 155 -3.60 -5.78 3.76
C ASN A 155 -4.76 -6.55 3.11
N TRP A 156 -4.55 -7.12 1.92
CA TRP A 156 -5.59 -7.84 1.19
C TRP A 156 -5.97 -9.17 1.83
N GLY A 157 -5.18 -9.68 2.77
CA GLY A 157 -5.58 -10.80 3.63
C GLY A 157 -6.82 -10.48 4.47
N PHE A 158 -7.13 -9.20 4.68
CA PHE A 158 -8.26 -8.75 5.51
C PHE A 158 -9.51 -8.37 4.71
N ARG A 159 -9.52 -8.50 3.38
CA ARG A 159 -10.64 -8.02 2.54
C ARG A 159 -11.94 -8.81 2.74
N HIS A 160 -11.85 -10.03 3.24
CA HIS A 160 -12.96 -10.97 3.44
C HIS A 160 -13.39 -11.08 4.91
N ALA A 161 -12.98 -10.14 5.76
CA ALA A 161 -13.45 -10.09 7.14
C ALA A 161 -14.97 -9.85 7.19
N ASP A 162 -15.65 -10.42 8.19
CA ASP A 162 -17.11 -10.28 8.38
C ASP A 162 -17.57 -8.81 8.45
N ARG A 163 -16.65 -7.90 8.80
CA ARG A 163 -16.86 -6.46 8.86
C ARG A 163 -15.77 -5.71 8.07
N PRO A 164 -16.09 -4.55 7.46
CA PRO A 164 -15.08 -3.72 6.80
C PRO A 164 -13.94 -3.38 7.76
N VAL A 165 -12.71 -3.66 7.34
CA VAL A 165 -11.51 -3.32 8.12
C VAL A 165 -11.15 -1.86 7.88
N THR A 166 -11.34 -1.05 8.92
CA THR A 166 -11.05 0.39 8.91
C THR A 166 -9.77 0.74 9.69
N TYR A 167 -9.18 -0.22 10.40
CA TYR A 167 -7.96 -0.06 11.19
C TYR A 167 -7.13 -1.33 11.14
N LEU A 168 -5.82 -1.21 10.94
CA LEU A 168 -4.83 -2.25 11.13
C LEU A 168 -3.86 -1.82 12.23
N SER A 169 -3.87 -2.57 13.32
CA SER A 169 -2.91 -2.41 14.42
C SER A 169 -1.54 -3.00 14.02
N TRP A 170 -0.53 -2.76 14.84
CA TRP A 170 0.75 -3.46 14.66
C TRP A 170 0.64 -4.97 14.75
N ASP A 171 -0.27 -5.51 15.57
CA ASP A 171 -0.43 -6.96 15.66
C ASP A 171 -0.92 -7.52 14.32
N ASP A 172 -1.86 -6.84 13.67
CA ASP A 172 -2.33 -7.18 12.32
C ASP A 172 -1.21 -7.08 11.28
N ILE A 173 -0.39 -6.03 11.34
CA ILE A 173 0.76 -5.82 10.44
C ILE A 173 1.81 -6.91 10.66
N SER A 174 2.14 -7.21 11.92
CA SER A 174 3.11 -8.23 12.29
C SER A 174 2.66 -9.60 11.79
N TYR A 175 1.36 -9.91 11.92
CA TYR A 175 0.77 -11.14 11.40
C TYR A 175 0.94 -11.29 9.89
N VAL A 176 0.54 -10.28 9.10
CA VAL A 176 0.60 -10.39 7.62
C VAL A 176 2.00 -10.24 7.04
N THR A 177 2.94 -9.67 7.79
CA THR A 177 4.35 -9.55 7.38
C THR A 177 5.24 -10.66 7.95
N GLY A 178 4.70 -11.55 8.78
CA GLY A 178 5.47 -12.62 9.44
C GLY A 178 6.47 -12.11 10.49
N GLN A 179 6.23 -10.92 11.05
CA GLN A 179 7.06 -10.32 12.08
C GLN A 179 6.58 -10.68 13.48
N ARG A 180 7.44 -10.41 14.47
CA ARG A 180 7.09 -10.56 15.88
C ARG A 180 6.14 -9.43 16.29
N SER A 181 5.07 -9.76 17.01
CA SER A 181 4.17 -8.76 17.60
C SER A 181 4.82 -8.02 18.76
N ALA A 182 5.66 -8.71 19.54
CA ALA A 182 6.42 -8.15 20.65
C ALA A 182 7.81 -7.66 20.22
N GLY A 183 8.17 -6.45 20.65
CA GLY A 183 9.45 -5.81 20.34
C GLY A 183 9.45 -5.05 19.00
N PRO A 184 10.44 -4.19 18.75
CA PRO A 184 10.45 -3.30 17.58
C PRO A 184 10.41 -4.10 16.27
N PRO A 185 9.95 -3.48 15.16
CA PRO A 185 9.92 -4.13 13.86
C PRO A 185 11.30 -4.61 13.43
N MET A 186 11.33 -5.67 12.63
CA MET A 186 12.54 -6.19 12.00
C MET A 186 13.20 -5.09 11.18
N ARG A 187 14.51 -4.89 11.33
CA ARG A 187 15.23 -3.88 10.54
C ARG A 187 15.22 -4.26 9.05
N ILE A 188 15.28 -3.26 8.18
CA ILE A 188 15.41 -3.50 6.73
C ILE A 188 16.61 -4.43 6.44
N SER A 189 17.76 -4.19 7.08
CA SER A 189 18.95 -5.03 6.89
C SER A 189 18.75 -6.49 7.27
N GLU A 190 18.02 -6.75 8.37
CA GLU A 190 17.66 -8.11 8.80
C GLU A 190 16.68 -8.76 7.81
N PHE A 191 15.67 -8.00 7.37
CA PHE A 191 14.72 -8.48 6.36
C PHE A 191 15.40 -8.87 5.05
N TYR A 192 16.39 -8.11 4.58
CA TYR A 192 17.13 -8.45 3.36
C TYR A 192 18.23 -9.49 3.57
N GLY A 193 18.64 -9.79 4.81
CA GLY A 193 19.69 -10.76 5.13
C GLY A 193 19.44 -12.15 4.53
N ASP A 194 18.20 -12.62 4.58
CA ASP A 194 17.78 -13.91 4.01
C ASP A 194 17.35 -13.82 2.54
N ARG A 195 17.36 -12.62 1.96
CA ARG A 195 16.86 -12.32 0.60
C ARG A 195 17.99 -11.82 -0.29
N LYS A 196 19.09 -12.57 -0.36
CA LYS A 196 20.28 -12.21 -1.15
C LYS A 196 19.98 -11.89 -2.62
N TYR A 197 18.95 -12.50 -3.19
CA TYR A 197 18.46 -12.21 -4.56
C TYR A 197 17.92 -10.79 -4.75
N ALA A 198 17.64 -10.06 -3.66
CA ALA A 198 17.15 -8.69 -3.66
C ALA A 198 18.22 -7.69 -3.18
N ILE A 199 19.50 -8.09 -3.28
CA ILE A 199 20.67 -7.28 -2.97
C ILE A 199 21.58 -7.26 -4.20
N CYS A 200 22.02 -6.07 -4.62
CA CYS A 200 23.01 -5.91 -5.67
C CYS A 200 24.34 -6.54 -5.26
N GLN A 201 24.89 -7.37 -6.14
CA GLN A 201 26.16 -8.09 -5.95
C GLN A 201 27.34 -7.28 -6.48
#